data_AF-A0A368BUB6-F1
#
_entry.id   AF-A0A368BUB6-F1
#
_cell.length_a   1.000
_cell.length_b   1.000
_cell.length_c   1.000
_cell.angle_alpha   90.00
_cell.angle_beta   90.00
_cell.angle_gamma   90.00
#
_symmetry.space_group_name_H-M   'P 1'
#
loop_
_entity.id
_entity.type
_entity.pdbx_description
1 polymer ?
#
loop_
_entity_poly.entity_id
_entity_poly.type
_entity_poly.pdbx_seq_one_letter_code
_entity_poly.pdbx_strand_id
1 'polypeptide(L)'
;MTQLKINLSLLLCALLLSPLSYSDANIFASAKELLSIDKPLIKVEYSNSNLVSTCPVGSIGCFSSANGGKIILSENIPTRHHDVVLLGLYSDYLQYADSRVIDELRTCQVKVTYLNQISNTRLANLYEGQCESLFKGKLLVLR
;
A
#
# COMPACT_ATOMS: atom_id res chain seq x y z
N MET A 1 5.57 47.12 30.10
CA MET A 1 6.41 46.03 29.57
C MET A 1 5.76 44.71 30.01
N THR A 2 4.60 44.26 29.54
CA THR A 2 4.11 43.96 28.19
C THR A 2 5.08 43.14 27.33
N GLN A 3 4.54 42.03 26.79
CA GLN A 3 5.12 41.05 25.85
C GLN A 3 5.85 39.82 26.43
N LEU A 4 5.08 38.88 27.01
CA LEU A 4 5.46 37.46 27.03
C LEU A 4 4.21 36.55 26.99
N LYS A 5 3.28 36.79 26.06
CA LYS A 5 2.09 35.94 25.86
C LYS A 5 1.69 35.83 24.40
N ILE A 6 2.66 35.66 23.51
CA ILE A 6 2.41 35.28 22.13
C ILE A 6 3.60 34.39 21.78
N ASN A 7 3.38 33.08 21.61
CA ASN A 7 4.19 32.16 20.78
C ASN A 7 3.94 30.67 21.08
N LEU A 8 3.28 30.29 22.19
CA LEU A 8 3.00 28.87 22.43
C LEU A 8 1.86 28.32 21.54
N SER A 9 0.89 29.15 21.17
CA SER A 9 -0.24 28.75 20.31
C SER A 9 0.11 28.61 18.83
N LEU A 10 1.17 29.28 18.34
CA LEU A 10 1.61 29.15 16.94
C LEU A 10 2.48 27.91 16.71
N LEU A 11 3.15 27.40 17.74
CA LEU A 11 3.99 26.21 17.63
C LEU A 11 3.18 24.90 17.52
N LEU A 12 1.97 24.85 18.09
CA LEU A 12 1.11 23.66 18.00
C LEU A 12 0.46 23.46 16.62
N CYS A 13 0.30 24.52 15.82
CA CYS A 13 -0.37 24.42 14.52
C CYS A 13 0.54 23.86 13.42
N ALA A 14 1.86 23.95 13.59
CA ALA A 14 2.83 23.44 12.60
C ALA A 14 3.02 21.91 12.63
N LEU A 15 2.53 21.22 13.67
CA LEU A 15 2.63 19.76 13.81
C LEU A 15 1.47 18.99 13.17
N LEU A 16 0.45 19.67 12.63
CA LEU A 16 -0.76 19.05 12.07
C LEU A 16 -0.71 18.84 10.56
N LEU A 17 0.41 19.16 9.89
CA LEU A 17 0.55 19.08 8.44
C LEU A 17 1.62 18.08 7.97
N SER A 18 2.21 17.29 8.87
CA SER A 18 2.97 16.13 8.41
C SER A 18 2.02 15.16 7.73
N PRO A 19 2.32 14.68 6.50
CA PRO A 19 1.57 13.58 5.93
C PRO A 19 1.55 12.46 6.97
N LEU A 20 0.36 11.98 7.32
CA LEU A 20 0.17 10.85 8.22
C LEU A 20 0.79 9.63 7.53
N SER A 21 2.09 9.41 7.72
CA SER A 21 2.72 8.15 7.36
C SER A 21 2.16 7.11 8.33
N TYR A 22 1.28 6.24 7.84
CA TYR A 22 0.76 5.16 8.65
C TYR A 22 1.87 4.15 8.91
N SER A 23 1.90 3.55 10.11
CA SER A 23 2.83 2.46 10.37
C SER A 23 2.47 1.25 9.49
N ASP A 24 3.47 0.47 9.08
CA ASP A 24 3.27 -0.76 8.31
C ASP A 24 2.24 -1.71 8.94
N ALA A 25 2.15 -1.73 10.28
CA ALA A 25 1.18 -2.52 11.03
C ALA A 25 -0.26 -1.99 10.85
N ASN A 26 -0.45 -0.68 10.79
CA ASN A 26 -1.76 -0.08 10.52
C ASN A 26 -2.19 -0.37 9.07
N ILE A 27 -1.26 -0.30 8.11
CA ILE A 27 -1.54 -0.65 6.72
C ILE A 27 -1.95 -2.13 6.61
N PHE A 28 -1.24 -3.02 7.31
CA PHE A 28 -1.62 -4.43 7.38
C PHE A 28 -3.02 -4.63 7.97
N ALA A 29 -3.36 -3.92 9.05
CA ALA A 29 -4.68 -3.98 9.67
C ALA A 29 -5.79 -3.54 8.69
N SER A 30 -5.57 -2.45 7.95
CA SER A 30 -6.51 -2.02 6.90
C SER A 30 -6.70 -3.07 5.82
N ALA A 31 -5.63 -3.73 5.37
CA ALA A 31 -5.73 -4.79 4.37
C ALA A 31 -6.56 -5.99 4.90
N LYS A 32 -6.36 -6.37 6.17
CA LYS A 32 -7.16 -7.43 6.82
C LYS A 32 -8.64 -7.08 6.87
N GLU A 33 -8.96 -5.86 7.29
CA GLU A 33 -10.32 -5.36 7.38
C GLU A 33 -11.00 -5.36 6.01
N LEU A 34 -10.36 -4.75 5.01
CA LEU A 34 -10.90 -4.63 3.65
C LEU A 34 -11.09 -5.99 2.97
N LEU A 35 -10.25 -6.97 3.27
CA LEU A 35 -10.37 -8.33 2.73
C LEU A 35 -11.24 -9.25 3.59
N SER A 36 -11.49 -8.89 4.85
CA SER A 36 -12.06 -9.79 5.87
C SER A 36 -11.27 -11.10 6.01
N ILE A 37 -9.93 -11.02 5.97
CA ILE A 37 -9.02 -12.16 6.09
C ILE A 37 -8.15 -11.99 7.35
N ASP A 38 -8.21 -12.97 8.25
CA ASP A 38 -7.42 -12.96 9.48
C ASP A 38 -6.18 -13.88 9.37
N LYS A 39 -5.00 -13.27 9.18
CA LYS A 39 -3.71 -13.96 9.18
C LYS A 39 -2.66 -13.17 9.98
N PRO A 40 -1.57 -13.81 10.42
CA PRO A 40 -0.47 -13.12 11.10
C PRO A 40 0.23 -12.10 10.20
N LEU A 41 0.80 -11.06 10.80
CA LEU A 41 1.63 -10.09 10.10
C LEU A 41 2.87 -10.78 9.51
N ILE A 42 3.24 -10.37 8.30
CA ILE A 42 4.44 -10.83 7.61
C ILE A 42 5.54 -9.77 7.63
N LYS A 43 6.79 -10.19 7.52
CA LYS A 43 7.93 -9.27 7.47
C LYS A 43 7.93 -8.49 6.14
N VAL A 44 8.17 -7.19 6.26
CA VAL A 44 8.54 -6.31 5.15
C VAL A 44 10.04 -6.05 5.21
N GLU A 45 10.71 -6.22 4.07
CA GLU A 45 12.14 -5.99 3.90
C GLU A 45 12.33 -4.88 2.87
N TYR A 46 12.80 -3.72 3.33
CA TYR A 46 13.19 -2.61 2.46
C TYR A 46 14.62 -2.85 1.98
N SER A 47 14.79 -3.17 0.70
CA SER A 47 16.11 -3.47 0.12
C SER A 47 16.08 -3.41 -1.40
N ASN A 48 16.79 -2.44 -1.97
CA ASN A 48 16.93 -2.34 -3.42
C ASN A 48 17.74 -3.51 -4.02
N SER A 49 18.74 -4.02 -3.31
CA SER A 49 19.55 -5.15 -3.78
C SER A 49 18.74 -6.44 -3.84
N ASN A 50 17.94 -6.73 -2.81
CA ASN A 50 17.11 -7.95 -2.79
C ASN A 50 15.90 -7.83 -3.71
N LEU A 51 15.41 -6.61 -3.95
CA LEU A 51 14.38 -6.36 -4.95
C LEU A 51 14.85 -6.77 -6.34
N VAL A 52 16.05 -6.37 -6.76
CA VAL A 52 16.59 -6.70 -8.11
C VAL A 52 16.79 -8.21 -8.29
N SER A 53 17.19 -8.93 -7.24
CA SER A 53 17.45 -10.37 -7.32
C SER A 53 16.22 -11.25 -7.12
N THR A 54 15.13 -10.73 -6.53
CA THR A 54 13.97 -11.54 -6.14
C THR A 54 12.68 -11.15 -6.85
N CYS A 55 12.44 -9.85 -7.07
CA CYS A 55 11.20 -9.37 -7.65
C CYS A 55 11.27 -9.34 -9.19
N PRO A 56 10.11 -9.39 -9.89
CA PRO A 56 10.08 -9.19 -11.33
C PRO A 56 10.75 -7.88 -11.74
N VAL A 57 11.42 -7.90 -12.89
CA VAL A 57 12.14 -6.74 -13.42
C VAL A 57 11.19 -5.56 -13.59
N GLY A 58 11.58 -4.40 -13.04
CA GLY A 58 10.79 -3.16 -13.09
C GLY A 58 9.75 -3.00 -11.98
N SER A 59 9.58 -3.99 -11.09
CA SER A 59 8.70 -3.86 -9.94
C SER A 59 9.31 -2.98 -8.85
N ILE A 60 8.47 -2.21 -8.15
CA ILE A 60 8.87 -1.42 -6.97
C ILE A 60 8.82 -2.24 -5.66
N GLY A 61 8.33 -3.47 -5.74
CA GLY A 61 8.25 -4.44 -4.64
C GLY A 61 7.47 -5.69 -5.08
N CYS A 62 7.55 -6.75 -4.28
CA CYS A 62 6.81 -7.98 -4.50
C CYS A 62 6.57 -8.74 -3.20
N PHE A 63 5.50 -9.52 -3.16
CA PHE A 63 5.33 -10.60 -2.19
C PHE A 63 6.01 -11.86 -2.73
N SER A 64 6.86 -12.47 -1.92
CA SER A 64 7.46 -13.79 -2.17
C SER A 64 6.87 -14.78 -1.19
N SER A 65 6.37 -15.93 -1.68
CA SER A 65 5.83 -17.00 -0.84
C SER A 65 6.91 -17.93 -0.25
N ALA A 66 8.19 -17.72 -0.61
CA ALA A 66 9.30 -18.52 -0.13
C ALA A 66 9.54 -18.34 1.38
N ASN A 67 9.99 -19.39 2.07
CA ASN A 67 10.42 -19.38 3.48
C ASN A 67 9.40 -18.77 4.46
N GLY A 68 8.12 -19.14 4.35
CA GLY A 68 7.06 -18.59 5.22
C GLY A 68 6.49 -17.26 4.74
N GLY A 69 7.03 -16.75 3.63
CA GLY A 69 6.59 -15.56 2.95
C GLY A 69 7.27 -14.28 3.47
N LYS A 70 7.55 -13.35 2.56
CA LYS A 70 8.02 -12.00 2.89
C LYS A 70 7.63 -11.01 1.80
N ILE A 71 7.52 -9.75 2.18
CA ILE A 71 7.42 -8.64 1.24
C ILE A 71 8.82 -8.04 1.08
N ILE A 72 9.27 -7.87 -0.16
CA ILE A 72 10.45 -7.09 -0.49
C ILE A 72 9.99 -5.80 -1.16
N LEU A 73 10.50 -4.66 -0.69
CA LEU A 73 10.04 -3.35 -1.11
C LEU A 73 11.22 -2.43 -1.40
N SER A 74 11.11 -1.58 -2.43
CA SER A 74 12.15 -0.60 -2.74
C SER A 74 12.27 0.43 -1.62
N GLU A 75 13.50 0.87 -1.34
CA GLU A 75 13.76 1.99 -0.41
C GLU A 75 13.40 3.34 -1.04
N ASN A 76 13.22 3.37 -2.37
CA ASN A 76 13.06 4.60 -3.15
C ASN A 76 11.61 4.84 -3.60
N ILE A 77 10.62 4.32 -2.87
CA ILE A 77 9.21 4.55 -3.21
C ILE A 77 8.84 5.98 -2.83
N PRO A 78 8.26 6.77 -3.75
CA PRO A 78 7.78 8.10 -3.40
C PRO A 78 6.74 8.00 -2.28
N THR A 79 6.89 8.80 -1.22
CA THR A 79 6.07 8.73 0.01
C THR A 79 4.58 8.67 -0.28
N ARG A 80 4.09 9.44 -1.26
CA ARG A 80 2.66 9.48 -1.64
C ARG A 80 2.10 8.13 -2.13
N HIS A 81 2.96 7.22 -2.59
CA HIS A 81 2.58 5.89 -3.10
C HIS A 81 2.89 4.77 -2.11
N HIS A 82 3.69 5.03 -1.08
CA HIS A 82 4.22 4.01 -0.18
C HIS A 82 3.11 3.13 0.41
N ASP A 83 2.16 3.75 1.10
CA ASP A 83 1.14 3.05 1.87
C ASP A 83 0.22 2.21 0.98
N VAL A 84 -0.20 2.73 -0.18
CA VAL A 84 -1.05 1.98 -1.12
C VAL A 84 -0.30 0.86 -1.83
N VAL A 85 1.01 1.00 -2.06
CA VAL A 85 1.82 -0.10 -2.60
C VAL A 85 1.97 -1.20 -1.56
N LEU A 86 2.31 -0.84 -0.33
CA LEU A 86 2.46 -1.79 0.77
C LEU A 86 1.13 -2.50 1.07
N LEU A 87 0.01 -1.78 1.09
CA LEU A 87 -1.34 -2.33 1.22
C LEU A 87 -1.63 -3.38 0.15
N GLY A 88 -1.26 -3.11 -1.12
CA GLY A 88 -1.41 -4.07 -2.21
C GLY A 88 -0.63 -5.36 -1.97
N LEU A 89 0.63 -5.26 -1.54
CA LEU A 89 1.47 -6.42 -1.28
C LEU A 89 1.01 -7.23 -0.06
N TYR A 90 0.49 -6.56 0.98
CA TYR A 90 -0.20 -7.25 2.07
C TYR A 90 -1.47 -7.94 1.60
N SER A 91 -2.21 -7.33 0.68
CA SER A 91 -3.42 -7.93 0.10
C SER A 91 -3.10 -9.20 -0.68
N ASP A 92 -2.02 -9.19 -1.46
CA ASP A 92 -1.52 -10.37 -2.17
C ASP A 92 -1.13 -11.48 -1.18
N TYR A 93 -0.38 -11.13 -0.14
CA TYR A 93 -0.03 -12.07 0.93
C TYR A 93 -1.27 -12.67 1.60
N LEU A 94 -2.23 -11.84 2.04
CA LEU A 94 -3.42 -12.29 2.75
C LEU A 94 -4.25 -13.26 1.91
N GLN A 95 -4.47 -12.93 0.63
CA GLN A 95 -5.18 -13.80 -0.30
C GLN A 95 -4.44 -15.13 -0.52
N TYR A 96 -3.11 -15.08 -0.69
CA TYR A 96 -2.31 -16.29 -0.85
C TYR A 96 -2.27 -17.15 0.43
N ALA A 97 -2.19 -16.53 1.60
CA ALA A 97 -2.20 -17.22 2.88
C ALA A 97 -3.58 -17.82 3.23
N ASP A 98 -4.64 -17.31 2.64
CA ASP A 98 -5.99 -17.81 2.80
C ASP A 98 -6.34 -18.92 1.81
N SER A 99 -6.09 -18.70 0.52
CA SER A 99 -6.61 -19.52 -0.58
C SER A 99 -5.56 -20.07 -1.53
N ARG A 100 -4.28 -19.67 -1.37
CA ARG A 100 -3.18 -19.91 -2.33
C ARG A 100 -3.38 -19.28 -3.71
N VAL A 101 -4.42 -18.47 -3.87
CA VAL A 101 -4.73 -17.73 -5.10
C VAL A 101 -4.63 -16.24 -4.81
N ILE A 102 -4.08 -15.48 -5.76
CA ILE A 102 -4.05 -14.02 -5.72
C ILE A 102 -4.97 -13.53 -6.83
N ASP A 103 -6.02 -12.79 -6.46
CA ASP A 103 -6.87 -12.10 -7.41
C ASP A 103 -6.40 -10.65 -7.55
N GLU A 104 -5.77 -10.36 -8.70
CA GLU A 104 -5.26 -9.02 -9.04
C GLU A 104 -6.36 -7.96 -8.98
N LEU A 105 -7.62 -8.32 -9.26
CA LEU A 105 -8.75 -7.40 -9.25
C LEU A 105 -9.12 -7.04 -7.82
N ARG A 106 -9.12 -8.03 -6.94
CA ARG A 106 -9.37 -7.83 -5.53
C ARG A 106 -8.26 -6.99 -4.90
N THR A 107 -7.00 -7.25 -5.23
CA THR A 107 -5.88 -6.39 -4.80
C THR A 107 -6.05 -4.95 -5.30
N CYS A 108 -6.47 -4.76 -6.55
CA CYS A 108 -6.78 -3.43 -7.04
C CYS A 108 -7.90 -2.74 -6.23
N GLN A 109 -9.04 -3.42 -6.06
CA GLN A 109 -10.20 -2.86 -5.36
C GLN A 109 -9.85 -2.44 -3.94
N VAL A 110 -9.04 -3.23 -3.24
CA VAL A 110 -8.54 -2.89 -1.90
C VAL A 110 -7.73 -1.60 -1.91
N LYS A 111 -6.82 -1.42 -2.89
CA LYS A 111 -6.03 -0.19 -3.03
C LYS A 111 -6.88 1.05 -3.28
N VAL A 112 -7.86 0.96 -4.19
CA VAL A 112 -8.76 2.08 -4.50
C VAL A 112 -9.65 2.40 -3.28
N THR A 113 -10.21 1.38 -2.64
CA THR A 113 -11.08 1.54 -1.46
C THR A 113 -10.33 2.20 -0.31
N TYR A 114 -9.11 1.73 0.00
CA TYR A 114 -8.26 2.32 1.04
C TYR A 114 -7.98 3.80 0.77
N LEU A 115 -7.59 4.15 -0.46
CA LEU A 115 -7.32 5.54 -0.83
C LEU A 115 -8.56 6.44 -0.69
N ASN A 116 -9.74 5.91 -1.01
CA ASN A 116 -11.00 6.63 -0.79
C ASN A 116 -11.33 6.77 0.71
N GLN A 117 -11.08 5.76 1.54
CA GLN A 117 -11.28 5.83 2.99
C GLN A 117 -10.41 6.92 3.65
N ILE A 118 -9.19 7.12 3.16
CA ILE A 118 -8.30 8.19 3.65
C ILE A 118 -8.48 9.52 2.89
N SER A 119 -9.56 9.67 2.11
CA SER A 119 -9.88 10.89 1.35
C SER A 119 -8.82 11.32 0.33
N ASN A 120 -8.02 10.38 -0.19
CA ASN A 120 -7.02 10.63 -1.24
C ASN A 120 -7.57 10.29 -2.63
N THR A 121 -8.66 10.97 -3.02
CA THR A 121 -9.42 10.69 -4.25
C THR A 121 -8.56 10.84 -5.51
N ARG A 122 -7.63 11.79 -5.54
CA ARG A 122 -6.74 11.98 -6.70
C ARG A 122 -5.90 10.73 -6.96
N LEU A 123 -5.35 10.15 -5.90
CA LEU A 123 -4.55 8.94 -6.04
C LEU A 123 -5.44 7.73 -6.29
N ALA A 124 -6.64 7.67 -5.69
CA ALA A 124 -7.61 6.61 -5.93
C ALA A 124 -7.94 6.50 -7.44
N ASN A 125 -8.28 7.63 -8.08
CA ASN A 125 -8.57 7.68 -9.52
C ASN A 125 -7.38 7.24 -10.39
N LEU A 126 -6.15 7.57 -9.97
CA LEU A 126 -4.95 7.14 -10.68
C LEU A 126 -4.79 5.63 -10.63
N TYR A 127 -4.98 5.01 -9.46
CA TYR A 127 -4.89 3.55 -9.33
C TYR A 127 -6.08 2.86 -9.99
N GLU A 128 -7.28 3.41 -9.92
CA GLU A 128 -8.47 2.90 -10.63
C GLU A 128 -8.20 2.83 -12.14
N GLY A 129 -7.73 3.92 -12.75
CA GLY A 129 -7.37 3.93 -14.16
C GLY A 129 -6.23 2.95 -14.52
N GLN A 130 -5.25 2.76 -13.61
CA GLN A 130 -4.22 1.73 -13.79
C GLN A 130 -4.85 0.34 -13.80
N CYS A 131 -5.77 0.07 -12.89
CA CYS A 131 -6.44 -1.22 -12.83
C CYS A 131 -7.28 -1.48 -14.07
N GLU A 132 -8.06 -0.50 -14.53
CA GLU A 132 -8.82 -0.58 -15.78
C GLU A 132 -7.92 -0.90 -16.98
N SER A 133 -6.69 -0.36 -17.01
CA SER A 133 -5.74 -0.63 -18.08
C SER A 133 -5.25 -2.09 -18.12
N LEU A 134 -5.23 -2.81 -16.98
CA LEU A 134 -4.95 -4.25 -16.94
C LEU A 134 -6.00 -5.07 -17.72
N PHE A 135 -7.19 -4.50 -17.96
CA PHE A 135 -8.28 -5.15 -18.69
C PHE A 135 -8.34 -4.81 -20.18
N LYS A 136 -7.67 -3.76 -20.64
CA LYS A 136 -7.75 -3.26 -22.04
C LYS A 136 -7.30 -4.28 -23.10
N GLY A 137 -6.73 -5.43 -22.71
CA GLY A 137 -6.45 -6.57 -23.60
C GLY A 137 -7.06 -7.91 -23.17
N LYS A 138 -7.69 -8.02 -21.99
CA LYS A 138 -8.30 -9.27 -21.47
C LYS A 138 -9.79 -9.41 -21.82
N LEU A 139 -10.44 -8.33 -22.27
CA LEU A 139 -11.85 -8.32 -22.70
C LEU A 139 -12.07 -8.83 -24.15
N LEU A 140 -11.03 -9.34 -24.82
CA LEU A 140 -11.11 -9.88 -26.18
C LEU A 140 -11.19 -11.41 -26.23
N VAL A 141 -12.01 -12.07 -25.40
CA VAL A 141 -12.53 -13.42 -25.74
C VAL A 141 -13.89 -13.65 -25.08
N LEU A 142 -14.94 -13.10 -25.70
CA LEU A 142 -16.24 -13.76 -25.77
C LEU A 142 -16.64 -13.73 -27.25
N ARG A 143 -16.33 -14.82 -27.95
CA ARG A 143 -16.98 -15.17 -29.22
C ARG A 143 -17.97 -16.29 -28.93
#